data_AF-A0A2V8TWP0-F1
#
_entry.id   AF-A0A2V8TWP0-F1
#
_cell.length_a   1.000
_cell.length_b   1.000
_cell.length_c   1.000
_cell.angle_alpha   90.00
_cell.angle_beta   90.00
_cell.angle_gamma   90.00
#
_symmetry.space_group_name_H-M   'P 1'
#
loop_
_entity.id
_entity.type
_entity.pdbx_description
1 polymer ?
#
loop_
_entity_poly.entity_id
_entity_poly.type
_entity_poly.pdbx_seq_one_letter_code
_entity_poly.pdbx_strand_id
1 'polypeptide(L)'
;MAGGELPAYHALGQGDRAPPGAPVFIWANLTIAVPRGCLLKVAGWSMVASVLHLEPWFIGTIFLLFLLGATTSKDFSDMEGDAAHGCVTLPIRLGVNRAARFIAPFFVLPWLLIPLGVWLRDPFGDGPVLTGDPTLLTILGLVLAAWGAWTARLVLRDPSALAKSENHPSWTHMYLMMLFGQIGFAVAYLA
;
A
#
# COMPACT_ATOMS: atom_id res chain seq x y z
N MET A 1 17.24 -34.63 -14.52
CA MET A 1 17.97 -33.36 -14.67
C MET A 1 17.26 -32.54 -15.74
N ALA A 2 16.33 -31.68 -15.35
CA ALA A 2 15.60 -30.79 -16.24
C ALA A 2 15.38 -29.48 -15.50
N GLY A 3 15.96 -28.39 -16.01
CA GLY A 3 15.86 -27.05 -15.47
C GLY A 3 15.98 -26.08 -16.63
N GLY A 4 14.90 -25.97 -17.41
CA GLY A 4 14.79 -25.00 -18.50
C GLY A 4 14.63 -23.61 -17.92
N GLU A 5 15.70 -22.83 -17.94
CA GLU A 5 15.68 -21.41 -17.67
C GLU A 5 14.97 -20.70 -18.84
N LEU A 6 13.92 -19.94 -18.52
CA LEU A 6 13.13 -19.16 -19.49
C LEU A 6 14.02 -18.12 -20.19
N PRO A 7 14.15 -18.11 -21.53
CA PRO A 7 15.14 -17.29 -22.24
C PRO A 7 14.87 -15.78 -22.31
N ALA A 8 13.79 -15.27 -21.70
CA ALA A 8 13.31 -13.91 -21.98
C ALA A 8 13.85 -12.81 -21.05
N TYR A 9 14.44 -13.14 -19.89
CA TYR A 9 14.80 -12.11 -18.90
C TYR A 9 16.25 -11.62 -18.99
N HIS A 10 17.12 -12.33 -19.72
CA HIS A 10 18.54 -11.96 -19.84
C HIS A 10 18.83 -10.92 -20.94
N ALA A 11 17.85 -10.60 -21.79
CA ALA A 11 18.02 -9.64 -22.88
C ALA A 11 17.76 -8.17 -22.49
N LEU A 12 17.28 -7.90 -21.26
CA LEU A 12 17.11 -6.53 -20.74
C LEU A 12 18.30 -6.07 -19.89
N GLY A 13 19.49 -6.65 -20.16
CA GLY A 13 20.76 -6.18 -19.64
C GLY A 13 21.42 -5.20 -20.61
N GLN A 14 21.58 -3.95 -20.16
CA GLN A 14 22.63 -3.03 -20.62
C GLN A 14 22.46 -2.33 -21.98
N GLY A 15 21.23 -1.99 -22.39
CA GLY A 15 21.01 -1.48 -23.74
C GLY A 15 20.33 -0.12 -23.92
N ASP A 16 19.56 0.40 -22.95
CA ASP A 16 18.92 1.71 -23.13
C ASP A 16 18.55 2.33 -21.78
N ARG A 17 19.21 3.44 -21.44
CA ARG A 17 18.74 4.30 -20.36
C ARG A 17 17.43 4.92 -20.84
N ALA A 18 16.32 4.55 -20.21
CA ALA A 18 15.01 5.16 -20.45
C ALA A 18 15.13 6.70 -20.48
N PRO A 19 14.46 7.39 -21.42
CA PRO A 19 14.60 8.83 -21.60
C PRO A 19 14.26 9.59 -20.32
N PRO A 20 14.95 10.73 -20.05
CA PRO A 20 14.72 11.52 -18.85
C PRO A 20 13.39 12.27 -18.98
N GLY A 21 12.33 11.67 -18.42
CA GLY A 21 10.99 12.24 -18.36
C GLY A 21 10.28 11.80 -17.07
N ALA A 22 9.49 12.70 -16.50
CA ALA A 22 8.89 12.67 -15.17
C ALA A 22 8.01 11.42 -14.87
N PRO A 23 7.68 11.13 -13.59
CA PRO A 23 7.24 9.81 -13.13
C PRO A 23 5.74 9.56 -13.34
N VAL A 24 5.33 9.22 -14.56
CA VAL A 24 3.92 8.90 -14.89
C VAL A 24 3.34 7.80 -13.99
N PHE A 25 4.15 6.83 -13.56
CA PHE A 25 3.72 5.73 -12.67
C PHE A 25 3.34 6.17 -11.25
N ILE A 26 4.05 7.13 -10.66
CA ILE A 26 3.72 7.63 -9.31
C ILE A 26 2.38 8.35 -9.35
N TRP A 27 2.15 9.12 -10.42
CA TRP A 27 0.90 9.85 -10.62
C TRP A 27 -0.29 8.91 -10.83
N ALA A 28 -0.13 7.82 -11.59
CA ALA A 28 -1.19 6.82 -11.78
C ALA A 28 -1.57 6.11 -10.46
N ASN A 29 -0.59 5.68 -9.67
CA ASN A 29 -0.87 5.05 -8.37
C ASN A 29 -1.44 6.06 -7.36
N LEU A 30 -1.01 7.33 -7.42
CA LEU A 30 -1.58 8.42 -6.61
C LEU A 30 -3.04 8.72 -6.97
N THR A 31 -3.42 8.76 -8.26
CA THR A 31 -4.80 9.05 -8.66
C THR A 31 -5.78 7.97 -8.23
N ILE A 32 -5.33 6.75 -7.95
CA ILE A 32 -6.13 5.68 -7.35
C ILE A 32 -6.08 5.75 -5.81
N ALA A 33 -4.87 5.92 -5.24
CA ALA A 33 -4.66 5.91 -3.80
C ALA A 33 -5.29 7.12 -3.10
N VAL A 34 -5.33 8.30 -3.73
CA VAL A 34 -5.91 9.51 -3.13
C VAL A 34 -7.42 9.39 -2.96
N PRO A 35 -8.23 9.11 -4.01
CA PRO A 35 -9.68 8.99 -3.86
C PRO A 35 -10.08 7.82 -2.96
N ARG A 36 -9.51 6.63 -3.20
CA ARG A 36 -9.91 5.39 -2.52
C ARG A 36 -9.30 5.25 -1.13
N GLY A 37 -8.07 5.72 -0.96
CA GLY A 37 -7.31 5.64 0.28
C GLY A 37 -7.66 6.76 1.25
N CYS A 38 -7.58 8.02 0.82
CA CYS A 38 -7.76 9.19 1.69
C CYS A 38 -9.17 9.80 1.60
N LEU A 39 -9.56 10.31 0.43
CA LEU A 39 -10.75 11.16 0.31
C LEU A 39 -12.04 10.42 0.66
N LEU A 40 -12.14 9.12 0.39
CA LEU A 40 -13.31 8.33 0.77
C LEU A 40 -13.57 8.35 2.29
N LYS A 41 -12.51 8.37 3.11
CA LYS A 41 -12.64 8.40 4.58
C LYS A 41 -13.05 9.78 5.05
N VAL A 42 -12.43 10.82 4.48
CA VAL A 42 -12.78 12.22 4.75
C VAL A 42 -14.22 12.52 4.34
N ALA A 43 -14.66 12.03 3.19
CA ALA A 43 -16.04 12.16 2.71
C ALA A 43 -17.03 11.44 3.64
N GLY A 44 -16.72 10.22 4.07
CA GLY A 44 -17.54 9.51 5.06
C GLY A 44 -17.64 10.27 6.39
N TRP A 45 -16.52 10.83 6.86
CA TRP A 45 -16.47 11.66 8.07
C TRP A 45 -17.30 12.94 7.95
N SER A 46 -17.30 13.58 6.77
CA SER A 46 -18.05 14.82 6.53
C SER A 46 -19.55 14.71 6.78
N MET A 47 -20.07 13.48 6.80
CA MET A 47 -21.48 13.20 7.10
C MET A 47 -21.81 13.33 8.59
N VAL A 48 -20.81 13.23 9.47
CA VAL A 48 -21.00 13.18 10.93
C VAL A 48 -20.25 14.29 11.68
N ALA A 49 -19.17 14.82 11.11
CA ALA A 49 -18.35 15.83 11.73
C ALA A 49 -17.59 16.69 10.70
N SER A 50 -16.96 17.78 11.15
CA SER A 50 -16.23 18.69 10.28
C SER A 50 -15.03 18.01 9.61
N VAL A 51 -14.81 18.30 8.33
CA VAL A 51 -13.60 17.88 7.61
C VAL A 51 -12.34 18.63 8.05
N LEU A 52 -12.47 19.65 8.90
CA LEU A 52 -11.32 20.39 9.42
C LEU A 52 -10.61 19.66 10.57
N HIS A 53 -11.21 18.60 11.11
CA HIS A 53 -10.54 17.75 12.09
C HIS A 53 -9.37 17.01 11.42
N LEU A 54 -8.22 16.93 12.10
CA LEU A 54 -7.03 16.25 11.59
C LEU A 54 -7.23 14.73 11.49
N GLU A 55 -8.04 14.17 12.39
CA GLU A 55 -8.34 12.76 12.53
C GLU A 55 -8.76 12.03 11.22
N PRO A 56 -9.79 12.47 10.47
CA PRO A 56 -10.16 11.84 9.20
C PRO A 56 -9.06 11.88 8.15
N TRP A 57 -8.25 12.94 8.13
CA TRP A 57 -7.10 13.04 7.22
C TRP A 57 -5.98 12.12 7.64
N PHE A 58 -5.76 11.94 8.94
CA PHE A 58 -4.77 11.00 9.47
C PHE A 58 -5.15 9.56 9.12
N ILE A 59 -6.39 9.14 9.41
CA ILE A 59 -6.91 7.82 9.02
C ILE A 59 -6.84 7.65 7.50
N GLY A 60 -7.29 8.66 6.74
CA GLY A 60 -7.22 8.66 5.28
C GLY A 60 -5.79 8.49 4.76
N THR A 61 -4.80 9.12 5.39
CA THR A 61 -3.38 9.02 5.02
C THR A 61 -2.83 7.63 5.27
N ILE A 62 -3.22 6.97 6.36
CA ILE A 62 -2.85 5.57 6.64
C ILE A 62 -3.31 4.67 5.49
N PHE A 63 -4.59 4.76 5.12
CA PHE A 63 -5.11 3.96 4.02
C PHE A 63 -4.53 4.35 2.67
N LEU A 64 -4.24 5.64 2.43
CA LEU A 64 -3.57 6.10 1.21
C LEU A 64 -2.19 5.48 1.07
N LEU A 65 -1.35 5.53 2.11
CA LEU A 65 -0.01 4.97 2.07
C LEU A 65 -0.06 3.46 1.83
N PHE A 66 -0.96 2.76 2.51
CA PHE A 66 -1.18 1.33 2.28
C PHE A 66 -1.59 1.06 0.82
N LEU A 67 -2.53 1.84 0.30
CA LEU A 67 -3.04 1.66 -1.06
C LEU A 67 -2.02 2.02 -2.15
N LEU A 68 -1.10 2.94 -1.85
CA LEU A 68 -0.01 3.28 -2.75
C LEU A 68 0.94 2.09 -2.95
N GLY A 69 1.30 1.39 -1.87
CA GLY A 69 2.06 0.14 -1.97
C GLY A 69 1.26 -0.96 -2.66
N ALA A 70 -0.04 -1.04 -2.37
CA ALA A 70 -0.95 -2.03 -2.91
C ALA A 70 -1.11 -1.94 -4.43
N THR A 71 -1.43 -0.75 -4.93
CA THR A 71 -1.60 -0.47 -6.37
C THR A 71 -0.30 -0.71 -7.12
N THR A 72 0.84 -0.34 -6.53
CA THR A 72 2.15 -0.64 -7.13
C THR A 72 2.43 -2.15 -7.22
N SER A 73 1.89 -2.97 -6.32
CA SER A 73 2.03 -4.44 -6.41
C SER A 73 1.21 -5.05 -7.54
N LYS A 74 0.15 -4.37 -8.00
CA LYS A 74 -0.63 -4.75 -9.17
C LYS A 74 0.19 -4.60 -10.45
N ASP A 75 0.98 -3.55 -10.55
CA ASP A 75 1.83 -3.30 -11.71
C ASP A 75 2.85 -4.44 -11.98
N PHE A 76 3.05 -5.37 -11.04
CA PHE A 76 3.89 -6.55 -11.22
C PHE A 76 3.22 -7.61 -12.10
N SER A 77 1.94 -7.91 -11.88
CA SER A 77 1.22 -8.88 -12.71
C SER A 77 0.99 -8.35 -14.12
N ASP A 78 0.88 -7.03 -14.25
CA ASP A 78 0.52 -6.38 -15.50
C ASP A 78 1.76 -5.98 -16.33
N MET A 79 2.98 -6.39 -15.91
CA MET A 79 4.25 -6.02 -16.55
C MET A 79 4.36 -6.37 -18.03
N GLU A 80 3.90 -7.57 -18.44
CA GLU A 80 3.96 -7.99 -19.86
C GLU A 80 3.03 -7.14 -20.72
N GLY A 81 1.83 -6.83 -20.21
CA GLY A 81 0.85 -5.98 -20.86
C GLY A 81 1.31 -4.52 -20.95
N ASP A 82 1.86 -3.99 -19.86
CA ASP A 82 2.37 -2.62 -19.79
C ASP A 82 3.55 -2.41 -20.74
N ALA A 83 4.49 -3.36 -20.79
CA ALA A 83 5.63 -3.30 -21.70
C ALA A 83 5.19 -3.33 -23.17
N ALA A 84 4.17 -4.13 -23.51
CA ALA A 84 3.63 -4.22 -24.87
C ALA A 84 2.98 -2.91 -25.36
N HIS A 85 2.48 -2.08 -24.44
CA HIS A 85 1.80 -0.81 -24.74
C HIS A 85 2.67 0.43 -24.45
N GLY A 86 3.94 0.24 -24.10
CA GLY A 86 4.88 1.34 -23.83
C GLY A 86 4.66 2.04 -22.47
N CYS A 87 3.93 1.42 -21.55
CA CYS A 87 3.75 1.92 -20.19
C CYS A 87 5.00 1.66 -19.34
N VAL A 88 5.49 2.70 -18.66
CA VAL A 88 6.67 2.60 -17.78
C VAL A 88 6.22 2.53 -16.32
N THR A 89 6.00 1.31 -15.81
CA THR A 89 5.66 1.08 -14.40
C THR A 89 6.89 0.86 -13.51
N LEU A 90 6.71 0.91 -12.18
CA LEU A 90 7.80 0.75 -11.22
C LEU A 90 8.60 -0.56 -11.41
N PRO A 91 7.97 -1.74 -11.57
CA PRO A 91 8.72 -2.98 -11.75
C PRO A 91 9.41 -3.07 -13.12
N ILE A 92 8.88 -2.42 -14.17
CA ILE A 92 9.56 -2.30 -15.47
C ILE A 92 10.82 -1.43 -15.35
N ARG A 93 10.76 -0.31 -14.61
CA ARG A 93 11.88 0.62 -14.47
C ARG A 93 12.97 0.15 -13.49
N LEU A 94 12.58 -0.39 -12.33
CA LEU A 94 13.52 -0.75 -11.26
C LEU A 94 13.90 -2.24 -11.27
N GLY A 95 13.13 -3.06 -11.98
CA GLY A 95 13.16 -4.51 -11.89
C GLY A 95 12.36 -5.02 -10.69
N VAL A 96 11.79 -6.21 -10.85
CA VAL A 96 10.92 -6.91 -9.88
C VAL A 96 11.51 -6.89 -8.46
N ASN A 97 12.79 -7.26 -8.30
CA ASN A 97 13.42 -7.36 -6.98
C ASN A 97 13.60 -6.02 -6.24
N ARG A 98 13.82 -4.91 -6.96
CA ARG A 98 13.99 -3.59 -6.33
C ARG A 98 12.63 -2.95 -6.08
N ALA A 99 11.70 -3.11 -7.01
CA ALA A 99 10.33 -2.65 -6.83
C ALA A 99 9.67 -3.35 -5.63
N ALA A 100 9.86 -4.67 -5.45
CA ALA A 100 9.31 -5.42 -4.32
C ALA A 100 9.82 -4.90 -2.97
N ARG A 101 11.10 -4.54 -2.89
CA ARG A 101 11.70 -3.91 -1.71
C ARG A 101 11.20 -2.48 -1.47
N PHE A 102 10.85 -1.76 -2.52
CA PHE A 102 10.28 -0.42 -2.41
C PHE A 102 8.84 -0.43 -1.88
N ILE A 103 8.02 -1.40 -2.28
CA ILE A 103 6.63 -1.52 -1.82
C ILE A 103 6.48 -2.16 -0.43
N ALA A 104 7.42 -3.04 -0.05
CA ALA A 104 7.42 -3.73 1.25
C ALA A 104 7.13 -2.83 2.47
N PRO A 105 7.78 -1.67 2.66
CA PRO A 105 7.50 -0.80 3.81
C PRO A 105 6.06 -0.28 3.85
N PHE A 106 5.39 -0.07 2.70
CA PHE A 106 4.01 0.41 2.64
C PHE A 106 2.99 -0.63 3.14
N PHE A 107 3.37 -1.90 3.24
CA PHE A 107 2.50 -2.91 3.85
C PHE A 107 2.56 -2.90 5.39
N VAL A 108 3.55 -2.24 5.99
CA VAL A 108 3.79 -2.27 7.44
C VAL A 108 3.67 -0.89 8.07
N LEU A 109 4.43 0.07 7.54
CA LEU A 109 4.55 1.42 8.11
C LEU A 109 3.21 2.12 8.30
N PRO A 110 2.24 2.05 7.36
CA PRO A 110 0.98 2.76 7.55
C PRO A 110 0.21 2.26 8.77
N TRP A 111 0.27 0.97 9.08
CA TRP A 111 -0.43 0.40 10.23
C TRP A 111 0.20 0.78 11.56
N LEU A 112 1.53 1.01 11.58
CA LEU A 112 2.22 1.53 12.75
C LEU A 112 1.89 3.00 13.04
N LEU A 113 1.33 3.73 12.07
CA LEU A 113 0.82 5.08 12.32
C LEU A 113 -0.44 5.04 13.20
N ILE A 114 -1.17 3.92 13.28
CA ILE A 114 -2.35 3.81 14.16
C ILE A 114 -1.96 3.97 15.63
N PRO A 115 -1.10 3.11 16.23
CA PRO A 115 -0.69 3.30 17.61
C PRO A 115 0.02 4.64 17.77
N LEU A 116 0.80 5.10 16.79
CA LEU A 116 1.43 6.43 16.85
C LEU A 116 0.38 7.55 16.96
N GLY A 117 -0.73 7.48 16.24
CA GLY A 117 -1.83 8.46 16.29
C GLY A 117 -2.58 8.49 17.62
N VAL A 118 -2.53 7.40 18.38
CA VAL A 118 -3.06 7.34 19.76
C VAL A 118 -2.16 8.12 20.73
N TRP A 119 -0.84 8.12 20.51
CA TRP A 119 0.12 8.81 21.38
C TRP A 119 0.44 10.24 20.93
N LEU A 120 0.36 10.52 19.63
CA LEU A 120 0.55 11.86 19.07
C LEU A 120 -0.60 12.76 19.49
N ARG A 121 -0.27 13.93 20.01
CA ARG A 121 -1.23 14.99 20.27
C ARG A 121 -1.63 15.67 18.97
N ASP A 122 -2.91 16.00 18.85
CA ASP A 122 -3.39 16.85 17.78
C ASP A 122 -2.79 18.26 17.97
N PRO A 123 -1.99 18.77 17.03
CA PRO A 123 -1.45 20.13 17.12
C PRO A 123 -2.53 21.22 17.06
N PHE A 124 -3.75 20.89 16.63
CA PHE A 124 -4.89 21.80 16.53
C PHE A 124 -5.97 21.53 17.59
N GLY A 125 -5.76 20.57 18.49
CA GLY A 125 -6.73 20.15 19.51
C GLY A 125 -6.09 19.81 20.86
N ASP A 126 -6.93 19.49 21.85
CA ASP A 126 -6.46 19.22 23.23
C ASP A 126 -6.14 17.73 23.49
N GLY A 127 -6.46 16.84 22.54
CA GLY A 127 -6.40 15.39 22.68
C GLY A 127 -5.38 14.70 21.77
N PRO A 128 -5.36 13.36 21.76
CA PRO A 128 -4.64 12.58 20.76
C PRO A 128 -5.25 12.76 19.36
N VAL A 129 -4.46 12.48 18.31
CA VAL A 129 -4.92 12.57 16.91
C VAL A 129 -6.03 11.57 16.61
N LEU A 130 -6.00 10.39 17.25
CA LEU A 130 -7.07 9.39 17.18
C LEU A 130 -7.81 9.33 18.51
N THR A 131 -9.13 9.54 18.46
CA THR A 131 -9.99 9.71 19.64
C THR A 131 -10.70 8.43 20.09
N GLY A 132 -10.74 7.38 19.27
CA GLY A 132 -11.30 6.07 19.63
C GLY A 132 -10.52 5.34 20.74
N ASP A 133 -11.01 4.17 21.15
CA ASP A 133 -10.41 3.41 22.26
C ASP A 133 -8.89 3.14 22.03
N PRO A 134 -8.02 3.71 22.89
CA PRO A 134 -6.57 3.62 22.73
C PRO A 134 -6.02 2.19 22.66
N THR A 135 -6.64 1.27 23.42
CA THR A 135 -6.18 -0.11 23.55
C THR A 135 -6.52 -0.88 22.28
N LEU A 136 -7.76 -0.78 21.81
CA LEU A 136 -8.24 -1.42 20.59
C LEU A 136 -7.49 -0.90 19.36
N LEU A 137 -7.29 0.42 19.25
CA LEU A 137 -6.51 1.02 18.15
C LEU A 137 -5.06 0.54 18.16
N THR A 138 -4.43 0.47 19.34
CA THR A 138 -3.06 -0.03 19.47
C THR A 138 -2.95 -1.50 19.05
N ILE A 139 -3.85 -2.36 19.55
CA ILE A 139 -3.90 -3.78 19.18
C ILE A 139 -4.14 -3.94 17.67
N LEU A 140 -5.10 -3.21 17.12
CA LEU A 140 -5.43 -3.23 15.70
C LEU A 140 -4.22 -2.90 14.84
N GLY A 141 -3.52 -1.79 15.15
CA GLY A 141 -2.34 -1.38 14.39
C GLY A 141 -1.18 -2.37 14.48
N LEU A 142 -0.93 -2.96 15.65
CA LEU A 142 0.10 -3.98 15.82
C LEU A 142 -0.23 -5.29 15.07
N VAL A 143 -1.49 -5.73 15.12
CA VAL A 143 -1.96 -6.92 14.38
C VAL A 143 -1.84 -6.70 12.87
N LEU A 144 -2.29 -5.55 12.37
CA LEU A 144 -2.19 -5.20 10.94
C LEU A 144 -0.74 -5.01 10.50
N ALA A 145 0.13 -4.43 11.33
CA ALA A 145 1.55 -4.33 11.03
C ALA A 145 2.22 -5.71 10.96
N ALA A 146 1.89 -6.62 11.87
CA ALA A 146 2.40 -8.00 11.85
C ALA A 146 1.91 -8.78 10.62
N TRP A 147 0.63 -8.68 10.28
CA TRP A 147 0.08 -9.26 9.04
C TRP A 147 0.75 -8.64 7.82
N GLY A 148 0.90 -7.32 7.79
CA GLY A 148 1.60 -6.59 6.74
C GLY A 148 3.04 -7.05 6.55
N ALA A 149 3.76 -7.29 7.64
CA ALA A 149 5.14 -7.79 7.60
C ALA A 149 5.21 -9.21 7.04
N TRP A 150 4.23 -10.05 7.39
CA TRP A 150 4.09 -11.38 6.80
C TRP A 150 3.77 -11.32 5.30
N THR A 151 2.83 -10.48 4.87
CA THR A 151 2.51 -10.26 3.46
C THR A 151 3.73 -9.72 2.70
N ALA A 152 4.44 -8.74 3.25
CA ALA A 152 5.68 -8.22 2.68
C ALA A 152 6.75 -9.31 2.55
N ARG A 153 6.86 -10.21 3.53
CA ARG A 153 7.78 -11.35 3.47
C ARG A 153 7.40 -12.33 2.36
N LEU A 154 6.10 -12.57 2.13
CA LEU A 154 5.64 -13.40 1.00
C LEU A 154 6.05 -12.78 -0.34
N VAL A 155 5.77 -11.48 -0.50
CA VAL A 155 6.13 -10.69 -1.69
C VAL A 155 7.64 -10.70 -1.94
N LEU A 156 8.46 -10.60 -0.90
CA LEU A 156 9.92 -10.57 -1.00
C LEU A 156 10.57 -11.95 -1.19
N ARG A 157 9.88 -13.04 -0.81
CA ARG A 157 10.41 -14.41 -0.91
C ARG A 157 10.40 -14.95 -2.33
N ASP A 158 9.35 -14.65 -3.09
CA ASP A 158 9.31 -14.95 -4.52
C ASP A 158 8.75 -13.76 -5.31
N PRO A 159 9.57 -12.72 -5.52
CA PRO A 159 9.14 -11.56 -6.29
C PRO A 159 8.78 -11.93 -7.74
N SER A 160 9.37 -13.01 -8.27
CA SER A 160 9.13 -13.46 -9.64
C SER A 160 7.75 -14.08 -9.84
N ALA A 161 7.17 -14.67 -8.79
CA ALA A 161 5.79 -15.18 -8.81
C ALA A 161 4.74 -14.07 -8.93
N LEU A 162 5.04 -12.85 -8.47
CA LEU A 162 4.17 -11.68 -8.64
C LEU A 162 4.02 -11.28 -10.10
N ALA A 163 5.04 -11.56 -10.93
CA ALA A 163 5.04 -11.25 -12.35
C ALA A 163 4.44 -12.37 -13.22
N LYS A 164 4.27 -13.58 -12.66
CA LYS A 164 3.83 -14.76 -13.42
C LYS A 164 2.40 -15.19 -13.12
N SER A 165 1.81 -14.75 -12.01
CA SER A 165 0.48 -15.18 -11.60
C SER A 165 -0.40 -13.98 -11.26
N GLU A 166 -1.50 -13.81 -12.01
CA GLU A 166 -2.50 -12.78 -11.75
C GLU A 166 -3.12 -12.91 -10.36
N ASN A 167 -3.16 -14.12 -9.80
CA ASN A 167 -3.89 -14.43 -8.57
C ASN A 167 -2.97 -14.66 -7.36
N HIS A 168 -1.84 -13.97 -7.29
CA HIS A 168 -0.89 -14.14 -6.19
C HIS A 168 -1.58 -13.87 -4.83
N PRO A 169 -1.47 -14.77 -3.82
CA PRO A 169 -2.20 -14.67 -2.54
C PRO A 169 -2.05 -13.33 -1.81
N SER A 170 -0.98 -12.58 -2.09
CA SER A 170 -0.74 -11.25 -1.51
C SER A 170 -1.89 -10.27 -1.74
N TRP A 171 -2.55 -10.31 -2.90
CA TRP A 171 -3.68 -9.42 -3.21
C TRP A 171 -4.89 -9.65 -2.32
N THR A 172 -5.24 -10.91 -2.10
CA THR A 172 -6.30 -11.29 -1.17
C THR A 172 -6.01 -10.77 0.22
N HIS A 173 -4.78 -10.95 0.70
CA HIS A 173 -4.37 -10.44 2.00
C HIS A 173 -4.44 -8.91 2.08
N MET A 174 -4.10 -8.20 1.02
CA MET A 174 -4.20 -6.75 1.00
C MET A 174 -5.63 -6.23 1.12
N TYR A 175 -6.58 -6.85 0.40
CA TYR A 175 -8.00 -6.52 0.53
C TYR A 175 -8.56 -6.91 1.90
N LEU A 176 -8.19 -8.08 2.43
CA LEU A 176 -8.59 -8.52 3.77
C LEU A 176 -8.06 -7.57 4.85
N MET A 177 -6.82 -7.10 4.73
CA MET A 177 -6.25 -6.11 5.65
C MET A 177 -7.00 -4.78 5.59
N MET A 178 -7.39 -4.31 4.39
CA MET A 178 -8.24 -3.11 4.28
C MET A 178 -9.58 -3.29 4.99
N LEU A 179 -10.26 -4.41 4.75
CA LEU A 179 -11.55 -4.70 5.36
C LEU A 179 -11.42 -4.79 6.89
N PHE A 180 -10.42 -5.53 7.37
CA PHE A 180 -10.15 -5.70 8.79
C PHE A 180 -9.81 -4.36 9.46
N GLY A 181 -9.01 -3.51 8.79
CA GLY A 181 -8.72 -2.17 9.28
C GLY A 181 -9.97 -1.31 9.41
N GLN A 182 -10.85 -1.30 8.40
CA GLN A 182 -12.09 -0.51 8.45
C GLN A 182 -13.03 -0.98 9.56
N ILE A 183 -13.24 -2.29 9.69
CA ILE A 183 -14.05 -2.87 10.77
C ILE A 183 -13.42 -2.58 12.14
N GLY A 184 -12.10 -2.74 12.26
CA GLY A 184 -11.37 -2.47 13.49
C GLY A 184 -11.50 -1.01 13.94
N PHE A 185 -11.37 -0.06 13.02
CA PHE A 185 -11.62 1.35 13.31
C PHE A 185 -13.07 1.58 13.75
N ALA A 186 -14.06 1.01 13.07
CA ALA A 186 -15.46 1.15 13.45
C ALA A 186 -15.72 0.63 14.87
N VAL A 187 -15.19 -0.56 15.22
CA VAL A 187 -15.33 -1.13 16.57
C VAL A 187 -14.65 -0.25 17.62
N ALA A 188 -13.44 0.24 17.35
CA ALA A 188 -12.71 1.07 18.30
C ALA A 188 -13.38 2.42 18.59
N TYR A 189 -14.22 2.94 17.68
CA TYR A 189 -14.95 4.19 17.87
C TYR A 189 -16.35 4.01 18.44
N LEU A 190 -16.84 2.77 18.52
CA LEU A 190 -18.14 2.44 19.11
C LEU A 190 -18.04 1.86 20.53
N ALA A 191 -16.84 1.47 20.96
CA ALA A 191 -16.54 0.97 22.30
C ALA A 191 -16.47 2.12 23.32
#